data_AF-A0A2S2RAE7-F1
#
_entry.id   AF-A0A2S2RAE7-F1
#
_cell.length_a   1.000
_cell.length_b   1.000
_cell.length_c   1.000
_cell.angle_alpha   90.00
_cell.angle_beta   90.00
_cell.angle_gamma   90.00
#
_symmetry.space_group_name_H-M   'P 1'
#
loop_
_entity.id
_entity.type
_entity.pdbx_description
1 polymer ?
#
loop_
_entity_poly.entity_id
_entity_poly.type
_entity_poly.pdbx_seq_one_letter_code
_entity_poly.pdbx_strand_id
1 'polypeptide(L)'
;MQFNREDAISIGKVQDVMADRNLECNLAYIKSNFGTLLETIIRLELSGRTLANPIQIVIEFQNKIQEIKNERGKIVQLKLKNVLEKNTRFNTICNILKILEGTELSITSLPDDLSFDDMAFIRYAPITSVDVERSFSTFKNLLTIGSHFYLRISNEHLLSNATVKTKDE
;
A
#
# COMPACT_ATOMS: atom_id res chain seq x y z
N MET A 1 27.97 -25.09 -18.77
CA MET A 1 28.47 -23.73 -19.00
C MET A 1 28.53 -23.05 -17.64
N GLN A 2 29.72 -22.73 -17.12
CA GLN A 2 29.87 -22.08 -15.82
C GLN A 2 30.33 -20.65 -16.08
N PHE A 3 29.52 -19.67 -15.69
CA PHE A 3 29.84 -18.25 -15.85
C PHE A 3 31.07 -17.90 -15.01
N ASN A 4 32.01 -17.12 -15.54
CA ASN A 4 33.21 -16.75 -14.79
C ASN A 4 32.86 -15.71 -13.72
N ARG A 5 33.36 -15.93 -12.50
CA ARG A 5 33.16 -15.06 -11.33
C ARG A 5 33.64 -13.63 -11.57
N GLU A 6 34.69 -13.49 -12.37
CA GLU A 6 35.36 -12.21 -12.65
C GLU A 6 34.61 -11.34 -13.65
N ASP A 7 33.71 -11.94 -14.45
CA ASP A 7 32.99 -11.23 -15.51
C ASP A 7 32.01 -10.19 -14.94
N ALA A 8 31.44 -10.43 -13.75
CA ALA A 8 30.57 -9.48 -13.06
C ALA A 8 30.42 -9.80 -11.56
N ILE A 9 30.28 -8.76 -10.74
CA ILE A 9 30.00 -8.88 -9.29
C ILE A 9 28.74 -9.72 -9.02
N SER A 10 27.72 -9.60 -9.88
CA SER A 10 26.49 -10.38 -9.78
C SER A 10 26.73 -11.88 -9.95
N ILE A 11 27.65 -12.29 -10.84
CA ILE A 11 27.97 -13.71 -11.06
C ILE A 11 28.61 -14.31 -9.81
N GLY A 12 29.59 -13.62 -9.22
CA GLY A 12 30.19 -14.06 -7.96
C GLY A 12 29.18 -14.20 -6.83
N LYS A 13 28.25 -13.24 -6.69
CA LYS A 13 27.17 -13.33 -5.69
C LYS A 13 26.24 -14.53 -5.92
N VAL A 14 25.84 -14.79 -7.17
CA VAL A 14 24.98 -15.94 -7.50
C VAL A 14 25.71 -17.27 -7.20
N GLN A 15 27.00 -17.37 -7.53
CA GLN A 15 27.80 -18.55 -7.21
C GLN A 15 27.87 -18.79 -5.69
N ASP A 16 28.08 -17.74 -4.89
CA ASP A 16 28.11 -17.86 -3.43
C ASP A 16 26.75 -18.30 -2.86
N VAL A 17 25.65 -17.74 -3.37
CA VAL A 17 24.29 -18.13 -2.96
C VAL A 17 24.00 -19.59 -3.35
N MET A 18 24.37 -20.01 -4.57
CA MET A 18 24.18 -21.40 -5.03
C MET A 18 25.05 -22.41 -4.28
N ALA A 19 26.16 -21.98 -3.69
CA ALA A 19 26.99 -22.82 -2.84
C ALA A 19 26.43 -23.00 -1.41
N ASP A 20 25.45 -22.19 -0.99
CA ASP A 20 24.82 -22.30 0.33
C ASP A 20 23.94 -23.56 0.42
N ARG A 21 24.33 -24.50 1.29
CA ARG A 21 23.60 -25.75 1.53
C ARG A 21 22.20 -25.52 2.11
N ASN A 22 21.94 -24.37 2.73
CA ASN A 22 20.64 -24.03 3.29
C ASN A 22 19.73 -23.33 2.28
N LEU A 23 20.18 -23.05 1.05
CA LEU A 23 19.41 -22.30 0.06
C LEU A 23 18.04 -22.93 -0.18
N GLU A 24 17.98 -24.24 -0.43
CA GLU A 24 16.72 -24.96 -0.68
C GLU A 24 15.77 -24.87 0.51
N CYS A 25 16.27 -25.13 1.73
CA CYS A 25 15.49 -25.02 2.96
C CYS A 25 14.96 -23.59 3.19
N ASN A 26 15.78 -22.58 2.93
CA ASN A 26 15.40 -21.18 3.06
C ASN A 26 14.34 -20.79 2.02
N LEU A 27 14.48 -21.23 0.76
CA LEU A 27 13.50 -20.99 -0.30
C LEU A 27 12.16 -21.68 -0.01
N ALA A 28 12.20 -22.95 0.43
CA ALA A 28 11.02 -23.69 0.86
C ALA A 28 10.31 -22.97 2.02
N TYR A 29 11.07 -22.49 3.01
CA TYR A 29 10.53 -21.71 4.11
C TYR A 29 9.86 -20.41 3.64
N ILE A 30 10.53 -19.63 2.77
CA ILE A 30 9.97 -18.38 2.23
C ILE A 30 8.68 -18.66 1.47
N LYS A 31 8.68 -19.66 0.58
CA LYS A 31 7.51 -20.03 -0.22
C LYS A 31 6.33 -20.45 0.67
N SER A 32 6.56 -21.32 1.64
CA SER A 32 5.49 -21.86 2.50
C SER A 32 4.89 -20.82 3.45
N ASN A 33 5.68 -19.87 3.94
CA ASN A 33 5.22 -18.91 4.95
C ASN A 33 4.86 -17.53 4.38
N PHE A 34 5.49 -17.12 3.28
CA PHE A 34 5.34 -15.78 2.73
C PHE A 34 4.87 -15.76 1.26
N GLY A 35 4.58 -16.92 0.65
CA GLY A 35 3.99 -16.96 -0.69
C GLY A 35 2.67 -16.18 -0.80
N THR A 36 1.90 -16.13 0.29
CA THR A 36 0.65 -15.38 0.41
C THR A 36 0.83 -13.86 0.30
N LEU A 37 2.04 -13.32 0.52
CA LEU A 37 2.34 -11.90 0.32
C LEU A 37 2.18 -11.52 -1.15
N LEU A 38 2.71 -12.36 -2.06
CA LEU A 38 2.62 -12.10 -3.50
C LEU A 38 1.16 -12.08 -3.97
N GLU A 39 0.37 -13.07 -3.54
CA GLU A 39 -1.06 -13.14 -3.82
C GLU A 39 -1.82 -11.91 -3.28
N THR A 40 -1.45 -11.44 -2.10
CA THR A 40 -2.05 -10.26 -1.46
C THR A 40 -1.75 -8.99 -2.26
N ILE A 41 -0.50 -8.79 -2.71
CA ILE A 41 -0.12 -7.64 -3.54
C ILE A 41 -0.92 -7.65 -4.85
N ILE A 42 -0.98 -8.79 -5.54
CA ILE A 42 -1.73 -8.92 -6.80
C ILE A 42 -3.22 -8.58 -6.56
N ARG A 43 -3.81 -9.06 -5.46
CA ARG A 43 -5.21 -8.74 -5.10
C ARG A 43 -5.42 -7.24 -4.85
N LEU A 44 -4.45 -6.55 -4.24
CA LEU A 44 -4.49 -5.11 -4.01
C LEU A 44 -4.35 -4.30 -5.30
N GLU A 45 -3.66 -4.81 -6.33
CA GLU A 45 -3.49 -4.12 -7.62
C GLU A 45 -4.74 -4.21 -8.53
N LEU A 46 -5.76 -4.99 -8.17
CA LEU A 46 -7.01 -5.09 -8.93
C LEU A 46 -7.88 -3.85 -8.69
N SER A 47 -8.24 -3.14 -9.77
CA SER A 47 -9.03 -1.91 -9.71
C SER A 47 -10.54 -2.14 -9.61
N GLY A 48 -11.28 -1.08 -9.28
CA GLY A 48 -12.75 -1.05 -9.31
C GLY A 48 -13.40 -1.68 -8.07
N ARG A 49 -12.66 -1.80 -6.97
CA ARG A 49 -13.16 -2.34 -5.70
C ARG A 49 -13.51 -1.22 -4.73
N THR A 50 -14.55 -1.44 -3.92
CA THR A 50 -14.88 -0.57 -2.79
C THR A 50 -13.80 -0.63 -1.71
N LEU A 51 -13.74 0.41 -0.89
CA LEU A 51 -12.83 0.57 0.24
C LEU A 51 -12.74 -0.65 1.18
N ALA A 52 -13.87 -1.32 1.40
CA ALA A 52 -13.95 -2.51 2.23
C ALA A 52 -13.04 -3.65 1.75
N ASN A 53 -12.92 -3.82 0.43
CA ASN A 53 -12.18 -4.94 -0.15
C ASN A 53 -10.65 -4.85 0.09
N PRO A 54 -9.95 -3.75 -0.24
CA PRO A 54 -8.51 -3.62 0.08
C PRO A 54 -8.20 -3.71 1.57
N ILE A 55 -9.06 -3.16 2.43
CA ILE A 55 -8.88 -3.25 3.88
C ILE A 55 -9.03 -4.69 4.36
N GLN A 56 -10.05 -5.40 3.89
CA GLN A 56 -10.24 -6.82 4.18
C GLN A 56 -9.04 -7.66 3.72
N ILE A 57 -8.48 -7.38 2.53
CA ILE A 57 -7.28 -8.05 2.02
C ILE A 57 -6.09 -7.86 2.99
N VAL A 58 -5.89 -6.65 3.51
CA VAL A 58 -4.82 -6.36 4.47
C VAL A 58 -5.06 -7.09 5.80
N ILE A 59 -6.29 -7.11 6.32
CA ILE A 59 -6.64 -7.80 7.56
C ILE A 59 -6.43 -9.32 7.42
N GLU A 60 -6.87 -9.92 6.32
CA GLU A 60 -6.63 -11.34 6.01
C GLU A 60 -5.14 -11.66 6.00
N PHE A 61 -4.34 -10.80 5.37
CA PHE A 61 -2.89 -10.97 5.33
C PHE A 61 -2.26 -10.84 6.72
N GLN A 62 -2.69 -9.87 7.52
CA GLN A 62 -2.25 -9.74 8.92
C GLN A 62 -2.50 -11.03 9.70
N ASN A 63 -3.72 -11.57 9.62
CA ASN A 63 -4.09 -12.80 10.33
C ASN A 63 -3.20 -13.99 9.92
N LYS A 64 -2.98 -14.19 8.61
CA LYS A 64 -2.10 -15.24 8.10
C LYS A 64 -0.66 -15.10 8.61
N ILE A 65 -0.14 -13.87 8.68
CA ILE A 65 1.22 -13.63 9.17
C ILE A 65 1.33 -13.86 10.68
N GLN A 66 0.27 -13.59 11.46
CA GLN A 66 0.23 -13.87 12.91
C GLN A 66 0.28 -15.38 13.23
N GLU A 67 -0.12 -16.26 12.31
CA GLU A 67 -0.06 -17.71 12.51
C GLU A 67 1.37 -18.27 12.54
N ILE A 68 2.35 -17.51 12.03
CA ILE A 68 3.75 -17.95 11.93
C ILE A 68 4.46 -17.80 13.29
N LYS A 69 4.62 -18.88 14.05
CA LYS A 69 5.09 -18.82 15.45
C LYS A 69 6.61 -18.75 15.65
N ASN A 70 7.41 -18.95 14.60
CA ASN A 70 8.86 -19.03 14.74
C ASN A 70 9.53 -17.65 14.84
N GLU A 71 10.79 -17.61 15.28
CA GLU A 71 11.55 -16.36 15.48
C GLU A 71 11.67 -15.51 14.20
N ARG A 72 11.88 -16.15 13.04
CA ARG A 72 11.93 -15.45 11.75
C ARG A 72 10.57 -14.82 11.39
N GLY A 73 9.45 -15.49 11.68
CA GLY A 73 8.10 -14.99 11.50
C GLY A 73 7.80 -13.78 12.40
N LYS A 74 8.24 -13.81 13.66
CA LYS A 74 8.08 -12.69 14.61
C LYS A 74 8.72 -11.39 14.10
N ILE A 75 9.88 -11.48 13.44
CA ILE A 75 10.53 -10.31 12.82
C ILE A 75 9.63 -9.68 11.75
N VAL A 76 9.02 -10.52 10.90
CA VAL A 76 8.11 -10.06 9.83
C VAL A 76 6.82 -9.50 10.43
N GLN A 77 6.25 -10.14 11.44
CA GLN A 77 5.07 -9.64 12.17
C GLN A 77 5.32 -8.25 12.75
N LEU A 78 6.46 -8.05 13.42
CA LEU A 78 6.83 -6.76 13.98
C LEU A 78 7.01 -5.71 12.89
N LYS A 79 7.64 -6.07 11.76
CA LYS A 79 7.79 -5.18 10.62
C LYS A 79 6.44 -4.76 10.04
N LEU A 80 5.51 -5.71 9.87
CA LEU A 80 4.16 -5.45 9.37
C LEU A 80 3.40 -4.51 10.31
N LYS A 81 3.41 -4.80 11.61
CA LYS A 81 2.82 -3.94 12.65
C LYS A 81 3.36 -2.51 12.57
N ASN A 82 4.69 -2.36 12.55
CA ASN A 82 5.34 -1.05 12.48
C ASN A 82 5.00 -0.27 11.20
N VAL A 83 4.84 -0.94 10.06
CA VAL A 83 4.46 -0.29 8.79
C VAL A 83 3.03 0.23 8.86
N LEU A 84 2.10 -0.56 9.41
CA LEU A 84 0.69 -0.17 9.53
C LEU A 84 0.49 0.92 10.58
N GLU A 85 1.15 0.83 11.73
CA GLU A 85 1.07 1.87 12.78
C GLU A 85 1.64 3.22 12.32
N LYS A 86 2.71 3.21 11.52
CA LYS A 86 3.24 4.44 10.92
C LYS A 86 2.29 5.05 9.90
N ASN A 87 1.39 4.26 9.32
CA ASN A 87 0.38 4.73 8.40
C ASN A 87 -0.91 5.08 9.17
N THR A 88 -0.88 6.18 9.93
CA THR A 88 -2.02 6.63 10.74
C THR A 88 -3.30 6.81 9.91
N ARG A 89 -3.19 7.23 8.65
CA ARG A 89 -4.32 7.39 7.72
C ARG A 89 -4.99 6.06 7.40
N PHE A 90 -4.25 4.96 7.34
CA PHE A 90 -4.85 3.63 7.18
C PHE A 90 -5.81 3.32 8.33
N ASN A 91 -5.43 3.65 9.58
CA ASN A 91 -6.31 3.47 10.73
C ASN A 91 -7.56 4.36 10.67
N THR A 92 -7.41 5.62 10.23
CA THR A 92 -8.55 6.52 10.01
C THR A 92 -9.53 5.93 9.01
N ILE A 93 -9.03 5.41 7.89
CA ILE A 93 -9.86 4.79 6.85
C ILE A 93 -10.56 3.52 7.37
N CYS A 94 -9.88 2.69 8.16
CA CYS A 94 -10.50 1.54 8.81
C CYS A 94 -11.65 1.95 9.75
N ASN A 95 -11.50 3.05 10.49
CA ASN A 95 -12.56 3.56 11.37
C ASN A 95 -13.75 4.12 10.57
N ILE A 96 -13.49 4.86 9.48
CA ILE A 96 -14.54 5.33 8.57
C ILE A 96 -15.36 4.16 8.03
N LEU A 97 -14.69 3.08 7.60
CA LEU A 97 -15.38 1.88 7.13
C LEU A 97 -16.30 1.28 8.19
N LYS A 98 -15.83 1.12 9.43
CA LYS A 98 -16.66 0.57 10.50
C LYS A 98 -17.89 1.43 10.78
N ILE A 99 -17.75 2.75 10.71
CA ILE A 99 -18.88 3.69 10.83
C ILE A 99 -19.85 3.51 9.66
N LEU A 100 -19.34 3.43 8.43
CA LEU A 100 -20.14 3.18 7.22
C LEU A 100 -20.84 1.81 7.20
N GLU A 101 -20.29 0.81 7.91
CA GLU A 101 -20.86 -0.52 8.10
C GLU A 101 -21.79 -0.60 9.33
N GLY A 102 -21.86 0.46 10.14
CA GLY A 102 -22.67 0.52 11.36
C GLY A 102 -22.14 -0.33 12.52
N THR A 103 -20.86 -0.74 12.48
CA THR A 103 -20.24 -1.56 13.54
C THR A 103 -19.64 -0.74 14.67
N GLU A 104 -19.27 0.53 14.42
CA GLU A 104 -18.71 1.44 15.42
C GLU A 104 -19.35 2.84 15.27
N LEU A 105 -19.79 3.46 16.38
CA LEU A 105 -20.47 4.77 16.38
C LEU A 105 -19.56 5.93 16.80
N SER A 106 -18.31 5.66 17.16
CA SER A 106 -17.42 6.64 17.79
C SER A 106 -16.73 7.53 16.75
N ILE A 107 -17.38 8.65 16.42
CA ILE A 107 -16.86 9.73 15.57
C ILE A 107 -15.64 10.42 16.20
N THR A 108 -15.38 10.23 17.51
CA THR A 108 -14.27 10.85 18.25
C THR A 108 -12.87 10.49 17.73
N SER A 109 -12.75 9.45 16.91
CA SER A 109 -11.49 9.04 16.29
C SER A 109 -11.30 9.58 14.86
N LEU A 110 -12.26 10.35 14.35
CA LEU A 110 -12.21 10.97 13.04
C LEU A 110 -11.65 12.39 13.11
N PRO A 111 -11.03 12.88 12.03
CA PRO A 111 -10.68 14.29 11.89
C PRO A 111 -11.90 15.19 11.99
N ASP A 112 -11.78 16.33 12.69
CA ASP A 112 -12.88 17.29 12.90
C ASP A 112 -13.40 17.92 11.59
N ASP A 113 -12.60 17.88 10.52
CA ASP A 113 -12.90 18.40 9.20
C ASP A 113 -13.62 17.40 8.28
N LEU A 114 -13.89 16.17 8.75
CA LEU A 114 -14.52 15.13 7.93
C LEU A 114 -16.05 15.17 8.05
N SER A 115 -16.74 15.58 6.99
CA SER A 115 -18.22 15.57 6.96
C SER A 115 -18.80 14.19 6.63
N PHE A 116 -20.11 14.02 6.88
CA PHE A 116 -20.84 12.80 6.50
C PHE A 116 -20.88 12.58 4.99
N ASP A 117 -20.96 13.64 4.20
CA ASP A 117 -20.95 13.55 2.74
C ASP A 117 -19.58 13.07 2.25
N ASP A 118 -18.48 13.57 2.84
CA ASP A 118 -17.12 13.14 2.53
C ASP A 118 -16.93 11.64 2.79
N MET A 119 -17.49 11.12 3.88
CA MET A 119 -17.45 9.69 4.20
C MET A 119 -18.12 8.82 3.12
N ALA A 120 -19.21 9.30 2.51
CA ALA A 120 -19.87 8.58 1.41
C ALA A 120 -18.97 8.48 0.17
N PHE A 121 -18.19 9.53 -0.13
CA PHE A 121 -17.23 9.52 -1.24
C PHE A 121 -16.01 8.64 -0.95
N ILE A 122 -15.55 8.59 0.30
CA ILE A 122 -14.40 7.77 0.72
C ILE A 122 -14.62 6.27 0.44
N ARG A 123 -15.87 5.79 0.46
CA ARG A 123 -16.22 4.39 0.10
C ARG A 123 -15.67 3.93 -1.25
N TYR A 124 -15.50 4.85 -2.20
CA TYR A 124 -15.02 4.58 -3.56
C TYR A 124 -13.65 5.21 -3.84
N ALA A 125 -12.98 5.75 -2.81
CA ALA A 125 -11.69 6.38 -2.98
C ALA A 125 -10.61 5.35 -3.39
N PRO A 126 -9.69 5.70 -4.30
CA PRO A 126 -8.55 4.87 -4.62
C PRO A 126 -7.60 4.80 -3.43
N ILE A 127 -7.35 3.59 -2.91
CA ILE A 127 -6.53 3.37 -1.70
C ILE A 127 -5.11 2.95 -2.05
N THR A 128 -4.97 2.25 -3.18
CA THR A 128 -3.67 1.79 -3.64
C THR A 128 -3.02 2.85 -4.51
N SER A 129 -1.70 2.98 -4.42
CA SER A 129 -0.94 3.87 -5.32
C SER A 129 -1.18 3.53 -6.79
N VAL A 130 -1.43 2.25 -7.09
CA VAL A 130 -1.74 1.76 -8.43
C VAL A 130 -3.10 2.29 -8.92
N ASP A 131 -4.13 2.32 -8.08
CA ASP A 131 -5.42 2.92 -8.44
C ASP A 131 -5.30 4.43 -8.64
N VAL A 132 -4.51 5.11 -7.80
CA VAL A 132 -4.24 6.55 -7.94
C VAL A 132 -3.51 6.84 -9.26
N GLU A 133 -2.48 6.06 -9.59
CA GLU A 133 -1.71 6.20 -10.83
C GLU A 133 -2.55 5.92 -12.08
N ARG A 134 -3.36 4.85 -12.07
CA ARG A 134 -4.30 4.55 -13.18
C ARG A 134 -5.33 5.64 -13.35
N SER A 135 -5.89 6.15 -12.25
CA SER A 135 -6.87 7.24 -12.28
C SER A 135 -6.23 8.49 -12.89
N PHE A 136 -5.04 8.88 -12.40
CA PHE A 136 -4.30 10.02 -12.94
C PHE A 136 -3.96 9.85 -14.42
N SER A 137 -3.51 8.67 -14.83
CA SER A 137 -3.22 8.33 -16.23
C SER A 137 -4.46 8.44 -17.12
N THR A 138 -5.61 7.97 -16.64
CA THR A 138 -6.90 8.09 -17.33
C THR A 138 -7.29 9.55 -17.51
N PHE A 139 -7.17 10.36 -16.44
CA PHE A 139 -7.45 11.79 -16.51
C PHE A 139 -6.45 12.56 -17.36
N LYS A 140 -5.20 12.12 -17.46
CA LYS A 140 -4.18 12.76 -18.31
C LYS A 140 -4.65 12.86 -19.77
N ASN A 141 -5.30 11.82 -20.29
CA ASN A 141 -5.85 11.84 -21.65
C ASN A 141 -7.02 12.82 -21.81
N LEU A 142 -7.87 12.94 -20.79
CA LEU A 142 -8.98 13.92 -20.76
C LEU A 142 -8.47 15.36 -20.63
N LEU A 143 -7.44 15.60 -19.81
CA LEU A 143 -6.80 16.90 -19.60
C LEU A 143 -6.00 17.38 -20.82
N THR A 144 -5.51 16.44 -21.64
CA THR A 144 -4.82 16.73 -22.91
C THR A 144 -5.79 17.27 -23.98
N ILE A 145 -7.09 16.94 -23.89
CA ILE A 145 -8.14 17.42 -24.82
C ILE A 145 -8.70 18.78 -24.37
N GLY A 146 -8.62 19.13 -23.08
CA GLY A 146 -9.35 20.25 -22.47
C GLY A 146 -8.49 21.34 -21.83
N SER A 147 -7.34 21.70 -22.41
CA SER A 147 -6.34 22.61 -21.81
C SER A 147 -6.76 24.08 -21.58
N HIS A 148 -8.05 24.43 -21.65
CA HIS A 148 -8.54 25.77 -21.31
C HIS A 148 -9.55 25.83 -20.14
N PHE A 149 -10.09 24.71 -19.65
CA PHE A 149 -11.19 24.75 -18.67
C PHE A 149 -10.80 24.31 -17.24
N TYR A 150 -9.83 23.40 -17.08
CA TYR A 150 -9.53 22.78 -15.78
C TYR A 150 -8.59 23.58 -14.85
N LEU A 151 -7.89 24.60 -15.34
CA LEU A 151 -7.08 25.48 -14.48
C LEU A 151 -7.94 26.25 -13.46
N ARG A 152 -9.27 26.24 -13.58
CA ARG A 152 -10.19 26.93 -12.67
C ARG A 152 -10.75 26.04 -11.55
N ILE A 153 -10.85 24.72 -11.73
CA ILE A 153 -11.39 23.80 -10.70
C ILE A 153 -10.27 23.19 -9.85
N SER A 154 -9.09 22.92 -10.44
CA SER A 154 -7.97 22.35 -9.68
C SER A 154 -7.25 23.35 -8.77
N ASN A 155 -7.36 24.66 -9.03
CA ASN A 155 -6.69 25.67 -8.21
C ASN A 155 -7.47 26.08 -6.95
N GLU A 156 -8.80 25.92 -6.88
CA GLU A 156 -9.55 26.32 -5.67
C GLU A 156 -9.54 25.27 -4.54
N HIS A 157 -9.25 23.99 -4.84
CA HIS A 157 -9.24 22.93 -3.82
C HIS A 157 -7.85 22.37 -3.48
N LEU A 158 -6.78 22.71 -4.21
CA LEU A 158 -5.41 22.24 -3.92
C LEU A 158 -4.47 23.34 -3.35
N LEU A 159 -4.92 24.59 -3.22
CA LEU A 159 -4.10 25.70 -2.71
C LEU A 159 -4.16 25.91 -1.18
N SER A 160 -4.60 24.93 -0.38
CA SER A 160 -4.38 25.00 1.09
C SER A 160 -3.06 24.36 1.55
N ASN A 161 -2.35 23.60 0.70
CA ASN A 161 -1.20 22.80 1.13
C ASN A 161 0.11 23.09 0.37
N ALA A 162 0.30 24.32 -0.10
CA ALA A 162 1.59 24.77 -0.65
C ALA A 162 2.02 26.13 -0.09
N THR A 163 2.16 26.21 1.23
CA THR A 163 3.14 27.12 1.85
C THR A 163 4.12 26.30 2.68
N VAL A 164 4.95 25.51 2.01
CA VAL A 164 6.33 25.36 2.46
C VAL A 164 7.02 26.63 2.02
N LYS A 165 7.29 27.53 2.97
CA LYS A 165 8.26 28.61 2.81
C LYS A 165 9.59 27.99 2.40
N THR A 166 9.89 28.00 1.11
CA THR A 166 11.26 28.21 0.64
C THR A 166 11.50 29.71 0.61
N LYS A 167 12.33 30.18 1.55
CA LYS A 167 13.17 31.38 1.45
C LYS A 167 14.43 30.99 2.22
N ASP A 168 15.50 30.61 1.53
CA ASP A 168 16.51 31.52 0.96
C ASP A 168 17.02 32.49 2.02
N GLU A 169 18.05 32.05 2.76
CA GLU A 169 19.38 32.69 2.93
C GLU A 169 20.26 31.82 3.86
#